data_AF-A0A6P0JWI3-F1
#
_entry.id   AF-A0A6P0JWI3-F1
#
_cell.length_a   1.000
_cell.length_b   1.000
_cell.length_c   1.000
_cell.angle_alpha   90.00
_cell.angle_beta   90.00
_cell.angle_gamma   90.00
#
_symmetry.space_group_name_H-M   'P 1'
#
loop_
_entity.id
_entity.type
_entity.pdbx_description
1 polymer ?
#
loop_
_entity_poly.entity_id
_entity_poly.type
_entity_poly.pdbx_seq_one_letter_code
_entity_poly.pdbx_strand_id
1 'polypeptide(L)'
;MVQKQHFQNIPEPLKVTIEEVAQQKYDELYETDQVTGLSLDDAIQNVVNTLLEIRNNFSDNRNLLEQELVYCCMALILAKSVQSTINQYNCGLHLFATILQTVQSRIKHHKKVLTNPDLNQPNLQNNFLTDISLVDPCQFMQQYQEEFRKLGIGNLQIIFDALAVYDDLIEISNYIQHDHELNDHDILTIQENLLNILGNCLEGDAIIPGSEGRRALFDWWLFEVVPASWQLNPNITPFLDSSYATKTSSNNNKNF
;
A
#
# COMPACT_ATOMS: atom_id res chain seq x y z
N MET A 1 -17.32 -15.57 1.51
CA MET A 1 -18.07 -14.33 1.81
C MET A 1 -17.10 -13.38 2.51
N VAL A 2 -16.41 -12.54 1.75
CA VAL A 2 -15.55 -11.47 2.29
C VAL A 2 -16.46 -10.44 2.98
N GLN A 3 -16.03 -9.92 4.12
CA GLN A 3 -16.86 -9.08 5.00
C GLN A 3 -17.22 -7.75 4.30
N LYS A 4 -18.42 -7.67 3.73
CA LYS A 4 -19.00 -6.47 3.08
C LYS A 4 -19.19 -5.25 4.01
N GLN A 5 -18.73 -5.28 5.26
CA GLN A 5 -18.93 -4.20 6.23
C GLN A 5 -18.16 -2.92 5.86
N HIS A 6 -17.01 -3.02 5.20
CA HIS A 6 -16.23 -1.85 4.80
C HIS A 6 -16.77 -1.12 3.56
N PHE A 7 -17.63 -1.77 2.77
CA PHE A 7 -18.12 -1.25 1.48
C PHE A 7 -19.26 -0.23 1.60
N GLN A 8 -19.88 -0.09 2.78
CA GLN A 8 -21.07 0.75 2.93
C GLN A 8 -20.78 2.26 2.95
N ASN A 9 -19.54 2.67 3.28
CA ASN A 9 -19.18 4.07 3.54
C ASN A 9 -18.29 4.70 2.46
N ILE A 10 -18.10 4.03 1.31
CA ILE A 10 -17.40 4.60 0.16
C ILE A 10 -18.37 5.26 -0.83
N PRO A 11 -17.94 6.27 -1.62
CA PRO A 11 -18.81 6.96 -2.55
C PRO A 11 -19.25 6.05 -3.70
N GLU A 12 -20.43 6.31 -4.25
CA GLU A 12 -21.00 5.47 -5.30
C GLU A 12 -20.11 5.35 -6.55
N PRO A 13 -19.47 6.43 -7.06
CA PRO A 13 -18.57 6.30 -8.20
C PRO A 13 -17.43 5.30 -7.94
N LEU A 14 -16.87 5.30 -6.72
CA LEU A 14 -15.81 4.38 -6.35
C LEU A 14 -16.32 2.93 -6.25
N LYS A 15 -17.54 2.71 -5.74
CA LYS A 15 -18.13 1.36 -5.71
C LYS A 15 -18.30 0.81 -7.11
N VAL A 16 -18.85 1.61 -8.02
CA VAL A 16 -19.05 1.23 -9.42
C VAL A 16 -17.71 0.85 -10.05
N THR A 17 -16.69 1.69 -9.93
CA THR A 17 -15.35 1.38 -10.46
C THR A 17 -14.78 0.08 -9.86
N ILE A 18 -14.88 -0.12 -8.55
CA ILE A 18 -14.41 -1.36 -7.91
C ILE A 18 -15.18 -2.58 -8.44
N GLU A 19 -16.50 -2.51 -8.55
CA GLU A 19 -17.34 -3.62 -9.02
C GLU A 19 -17.05 -3.96 -10.49
N GLU A 20 -16.82 -2.96 -11.34
CA GLU A 20 -16.46 -3.13 -12.74
C GLU A 20 -15.08 -3.79 -12.89
N VAL A 21 -14.07 -3.24 -12.20
CA VAL A 21 -12.70 -3.75 -12.22
C VAL A 21 -12.63 -5.17 -11.64
N ALA A 22 -13.35 -5.45 -10.55
CA ALA A 22 -13.37 -6.77 -9.94
C ALA A 22 -13.97 -7.86 -10.86
N GLN A 23 -14.88 -7.52 -11.77
CA GLN A 23 -15.52 -8.50 -12.66
C GLN A 23 -14.64 -8.87 -13.86
N GLN A 24 -13.58 -8.09 -14.12
CA GLN A 24 -12.66 -8.33 -15.21
C GLN A 24 -11.64 -9.42 -14.87
N LYS A 25 -11.08 -10.01 -15.93
CA LYS A 25 -10.00 -10.99 -15.86
C LYS A 25 -8.76 -10.34 -16.48
N TYR A 26 -7.75 -10.07 -15.66
CA TYR A 26 -6.48 -9.46 -16.05
C TYR A 26 -5.41 -10.54 -16.15
N ASP A 27 -4.70 -10.60 -17.27
CA ASP A 27 -3.76 -11.68 -17.56
C ASP A 27 -2.60 -11.70 -16.54
N GLU A 28 -2.20 -10.53 -16.05
CA GLU A 28 -1.15 -10.29 -15.05
C GLU A 28 -1.45 -10.95 -13.68
N LEU A 29 -2.73 -11.22 -13.40
CA LEU A 29 -3.20 -11.88 -12.18
C LEU A 29 -3.29 -13.41 -12.30
N TYR A 30 -3.05 -13.98 -13.49
CA TYR A 30 -3.16 -15.42 -13.73
C TYR A 30 -1.99 -15.95 -14.56
N GLU A 31 -1.53 -17.15 -14.24
CA GLU A 31 -0.64 -17.90 -15.15
C GLU A 31 -1.47 -18.56 -16.26
N THR A 32 -1.99 -17.78 -17.22
CA THR A 32 -2.75 -18.34 -18.35
C THR A 32 -2.26 -17.86 -19.70
N ASP A 33 -2.18 -18.77 -20.68
CA ASP A 33 -1.80 -18.50 -22.07
C ASP A 33 -2.84 -17.71 -22.89
N GLN A 34 -3.97 -17.34 -22.27
CA GLN A 34 -5.03 -16.59 -22.94
C GLN A 34 -4.87 -15.10 -22.67
N VAL A 35 -4.58 -14.34 -23.72
CA VAL A 35 -4.51 -12.88 -23.66
C VAL A 35 -5.92 -12.31 -23.77
N THR A 36 -6.43 -11.74 -22.69
CA THR A 36 -7.70 -11.01 -22.66
C THR A 36 -7.57 -9.62 -23.29
N GLY A 37 -6.36 -9.07 -23.31
CA GLY A 37 -6.04 -7.73 -23.84
C GLY A 37 -6.48 -6.59 -22.91
N LEU A 38 -6.90 -6.90 -21.69
CA LEU A 38 -7.17 -5.94 -20.63
C LEU A 38 -5.90 -5.75 -19.79
N SER A 39 -5.58 -4.49 -19.45
CA SER A 39 -4.41 -4.13 -18.66
C SER A 39 -4.79 -4.01 -17.18
N LEU A 40 -4.05 -4.71 -16.31
CA LEU A 40 -4.18 -4.56 -14.86
C LEU A 40 -3.79 -3.15 -14.42
N ASP A 41 -2.71 -2.61 -14.98
CA ASP A 41 -2.24 -1.25 -14.73
C ASP A 41 -3.32 -0.20 -15.03
N ASP A 42 -4.02 -0.33 -16.16
CA ASP A 42 -5.12 0.59 -16.52
C ASP A 42 -6.26 0.51 -15.51
N ALA A 43 -6.54 -0.70 -15.01
CA ALA A 43 -7.57 -0.91 -14.01
C ALA A 43 -7.20 -0.34 -12.64
N ILE A 44 -5.95 -0.51 -12.22
CA ILE A 44 -5.40 0.09 -11.00
C ILE A 44 -5.47 1.62 -11.12
N GLN A 45 -5.00 2.17 -12.24
CA GLN A 45 -5.04 3.59 -12.53
C GLN A 45 -6.47 4.12 -12.50
N ASN A 46 -7.45 3.38 -13.04
CA ASN A 46 -8.86 3.77 -13.01
C ASN A 46 -9.41 3.90 -11.57
N VAL A 47 -9.07 2.96 -10.68
CA VAL A 47 -9.46 3.04 -9.26
C VAL A 47 -8.81 4.26 -8.58
N VAL A 48 -7.50 4.48 -8.80
CA VAL A 48 -6.76 5.63 -8.24
C VAL A 48 -7.29 6.96 -8.78
N ASN A 49 -7.58 7.04 -10.07
CA ASN A 49 -8.19 8.21 -10.72
C ASN A 49 -9.59 8.47 -10.19
N THR A 50 -10.40 7.44 -10.00
CA THR A 50 -11.74 7.59 -9.39
C THR A 50 -11.63 8.18 -7.98
N LEU A 51 -10.68 7.74 -7.16
CA LEU A 51 -10.42 8.33 -5.84
C LEU A 51 -10.06 9.83 -5.94
N LEU A 52 -9.29 10.23 -6.94
CA LEU A 52 -8.89 11.63 -7.20
C LEU A 52 -10.03 12.50 -7.74
N GLU A 53 -10.85 11.96 -8.63
CA GLU A 53 -11.99 12.69 -9.20
C GLU A 53 -13.04 12.95 -8.15
N ILE A 54 -13.29 11.98 -7.26
CA ILE A 54 -14.12 12.18 -6.08
C ILE A 54 -13.54 13.33 -5.25
N ARG A 55 -12.22 13.41 -5.08
CA ARG A 55 -11.54 14.54 -4.43
C ARG A 55 -11.90 15.89 -5.05
N ASN A 56 -11.88 16.00 -6.38
CA ASN A 56 -12.06 17.27 -7.09
C ASN A 56 -13.54 17.72 -7.14
N ASN A 57 -14.46 16.75 -7.11
CA ASN A 57 -15.90 17.02 -7.24
C ASN A 57 -16.59 17.33 -5.90
N PHE A 58 -16.05 16.87 -4.77
CA PHE A 58 -16.57 17.25 -3.45
C PHE A 58 -16.05 18.65 -3.06
N SER A 59 -16.84 19.66 -3.41
CA SER A 59 -16.68 21.06 -2.98
C SER A 59 -16.98 21.26 -1.48
N ASP A 60 -17.38 20.19 -0.77
CA ASP A 60 -17.72 20.20 0.65
C ASP A 60 -16.60 19.56 1.50
N ASN A 61 -15.80 20.41 2.13
CA ASN A 61 -15.17 20.25 3.46
C ASN A 61 -14.36 19.00 3.83
N ARG A 62 -14.08 18.04 2.94
CA ARG A 62 -12.95 17.13 3.18
C ARG A 62 -11.67 17.91 2.89
N ASN A 63 -10.95 18.25 3.95
CA ASN A 63 -9.68 18.99 3.86
C ASN A 63 -8.69 18.22 2.96
N LEU A 64 -7.81 18.92 2.21
CA LEU A 64 -6.70 18.33 1.44
C LEU A 64 -5.95 17.26 2.26
N LEU A 65 -5.76 17.56 3.55
CA LEU A 65 -5.17 16.66 4.54
C LEU A 65 -5.89 15.31 4.68
N GLU A 66 -7.22 15.24 4.53
CA GLU A 66 -7.94 13.96 4.57
C GLU A 66 -7.58 13.05 3.40
N GLN A 67 -7.29 13.61 2.23
CA GLN A 67 -6.99 12.84 1.01
C GLN A 67 -5.56 12.31 1.02
N GLU A 68 -4.60 13.14 1.45
CA GLU A 68 -3.23 12.72 1.73
C GLU A 68 -3.20 11.53 2.69
N LEU A 69 -4.04 11.58 3.73
CA LEU A 69 -4.19 10.49 4.67
C LEU A 69 -4.82 9.25 4.05
N VAL A 70 -5.69 9.35 3.03
CA VAL A 70 -6.21 8.18 2.29
C VAL A 70 -5.06 7.46 1.57
N TYR A 71 -4.24 8.18 0.81
CA TYR A 71 -3.12 7.58 0.07
C TYR A 71 -2.07 6.99 1.01
N CYS A 72 -1.69 7.73 2.06
CA CYS A 72 -0.76 7.21 3.04
C CYS A 72 -1.34 6.04 3.84
N CYS A 73 -2.65 6.03 4.15
CA CYS A 73 -3.29 4.86 4.75
C CYS A 73 -3.17 3.64 3.82
N MET A 74 -3.42 3.82 2.52
CA MET A 74 -3.31 2.74 1.53
C MET A 74 -1.88 2.19 1.47
N ALA A 75 -0.91 3.08 1.29
CA ALA A 75 0.52 2.75 1.26
C ALA A 75 0.94 2.01 2.55
N LEU A 76 0.50 2.50 3.72
CA LEU A 76 0.81 1.87 5.01
C LEU A 76 0.22 0.46 5.14
N ILE A 77 -1.01 0.24 4.68
CA ILE A 77 -1.65 -1.09 4.71
C ILE A 77 -0.89 -2.08 3.80
N LEU A 78 -0.48 -1.65 2.61
CA LEU A 78 0.31 -2.45 1.67
C LEU A 78 1.68 -2.78 2.26
N ALA A 79 2.40 -1.78 2.80
CA ALA A 79 3.69 -1.96 3.45
C ALA A 79 3.65 -2.88 4.69
N LYS A 80 2.53 -2.91 5.42
CA LYS A 80 2.31 -3.90 6.50
C LYS A 80 2.21 -5.32 5.96
N SER A 81 1.62 -5.51 4.78
CA SER A 81 1.51 -6.84 4.16
C SER A 81 2.87 -7.34 3.67
N VAL A 82 3.72 -6.44 3.18
CA VAL A 82 5.12 -6.71 2.81
C VAL A 82 6.01 -7.10 3.99
N GLN A 83 5.67 -6.69 5.22
CA GLN A 83 6.48 -6.96 6.41
C GLN A 83 6.76 -8.47 6.63
N SER A 84 5.80 -9.31 6.27
CA SER A 84 5.95 -10.77 6.35
C SER A 84 7.03 -11.30 5.39
N THR A 85 7.11 -10.77 4.17
CA THR A 85 8.16 -11.05 3.18
C THR A 85 9.53 -10.69 3.75
N ILE A 86 9.67 -9.47 4.28
CA ILE A 86 10.92 -9.00 4.92
C ILE A 86 11.34 -9.90 6.09
N ASN A 87 10.38 -10.30 6.93
CA ASN A 87 10.64 -11.18 8.07
C ASN A 87 11.07 -12.59 7.64
N GLN A 88 10.49 -13.12 6.56
CA GLN A 88 10.82 -14.45 6.04
C GLN A 88 12.29 -14.56 5.61
N TYR A 89 12.84 -13.50 5.02
CA TYR A 89 14.26 -13.45 4.64
C TYR A 89 15.18 -13.03 5.78
N ASN A 90 14.65 -12.88 6.99
CA ASN A 90 15.37 -12.49 8.19
C ASN A 90 16.26 -11.25 7.94
N CYS A 91 15.74 -10.28 7.18
CA CYS A 91 16.48 -9.05 6.86
C CYS A 91 16.80 -8.21 8.10
N GLY A 92 16.42 -8.63 9.32
CA GLY A 92 17.05 -8.16 10.56
C GLY A 92 16.75 -6.72 10.95
N LEU A 93 15.57 -6.18 10.59
CA LEU A 93 15.40 -4.73 10.60
C LEU A 93 14.24 -4.27 11.50
N HIS A 94 14.64 -3.89 12.72
CA HIS A 94 13.90 -2.94 13.55
C HIS A 94 13.51 -1.69 12.73
N LEU A 95 14.29 -1.32 11.70
CA LEU A 95 14.05 -0.19 10.81
C LEU A 95 12.65 -0.22 10.17
N PHE A 96 12.25 -1.31 9.51
CA PHE A 96 10.93 -1.36 8.84
C PHE A 96 9.77 -1.30 9.84
N ALA A 97 9.92 -1.97 10.99
CA ALA A 97 8.95 -1.84 12.07
C ALA A 97 8.85 -0.38 12.56
N THR A 98 9.99 0.32 12.67
CA THR A 98 10.04 1.76 13.01
C THR A 98 9.42 2.64 11.94
N ILE A 99 9.65 2.36 10.65
CA ILE A 99 9.01 3.09 9.54
C ILE A 99 7.49 2.98 9.66
N LEU A 100 6.97 1.75 9.76
CA LEU A 100 5.52 1.50 9.89
C LEU A 100 4.93 2.20 11.13
N GLN A 101 5.61 2.12 12.28
CA GLN A 101 5.16 2.77 13.52
C GLN A 101 5.17 4.29 13.41
N THR A 102 6.19 4.86 12.77
CA THR A 102 6.33 6.31 12.57
C THR A 102 5.21 6.83 11.68
N VAL A 103 5.01 6.21 10.51
CA VAL A 103 3.94 6.60 9.57
C VAL A 103 2.57 6.43 10.19
N GLN A 104 2.32 5.31 10.90
CA GLN A 104 1.07 5.11 11.62
C GLN A 104 0.81 6.18 12.70
N SER A 105 1.85 6.61 13.39
CA SER A 105 1.75 7.68 14.40
C SER A 105 1.44 9.02 13.77
N ARG A 106 2.03 9.33 12.61
CA ARG A 106 1.73 10.53 11.81
C ARG A 106 0.27 10.56 11.34
N ILE A 107 -0.26 9.44 10.81
CA ILE A 107 -1.67 9.33 10.42
C ILE A 107 -2.59 9.54 11.63
N LYS A 108 -2.31 8.88 12.76
CA LYS A 108 -3.09 9.04 14.00
C LYS A 108 -3.09 10.48 14.51
N HIS A 109 -1.96 11.16 14.42
CA HIS A 109 -1.85 12.56 14.82
C HIS A 109 -2.73 13.46 13.94
N HIS A 110 -2.57 13.41 12.62
CA HIS A 110 -3.35 14.27 11.72
C HIS A 110 -4.84 13.95 11.75
N LYS A 111 -5.23 12.67 11.94
CA LYS A 111 -6.63 12.31 12.18
C LYS A 111 -7.20 12.97 13.44
N LYS A 112 -6.42 13.08 14.52
CA LYS A 112 -6.84 13.80 15.74
C LYS A 112 -7.03 15.29 15.47
N VAL A 113 -6.11 15.90 14.72
CA VAL A 113 -6.19 17.32 14.35
C VAL A 113 -7.45 17.60 13.52
N LEU A 114 -7.78 16.74 12.54
CA LEU A 114 -9.01 16.83 11.76
C LEU A 114 -10.28 16.78 12.64
N THR A 115 -10.27 15.95 13.68
CA THR A 115 -11.41 15.81 14.60
C THR A 115 -11.49 16.88 15.70
N ASN A 116 -10.38 17.59 15.97
CA ASN A 116 -10.30 18.61 17.01
C ASN A 116 -9.23 19.66 16.65
N PRO A 117 -9.61 20.69 15.88
CA PRO A 117 -8.69 21.73 15.39
C PRO A 117 -8.03 22.56 16.51
N ASP A 118 -8.62 22.60 17.70
CA ASP A 118 -8.16 23.42 18.84
C ASP A 118 -7.05 22.74 19.67
N LEU A 119 -6.62 21.52 19.31
CA LEU A 119 -5.51 20.85 19.99
C LEU A 119 -4.18 21.52 19.63
N ASN A 120 -3.70 22.40 20.53
CA ASN A 120 -2.35 22.97 20.53
C ASN A 120 -1.29 21.90 20.23
N GLN A 121 -0.52 22.13 19.16
CA GLN A 121 0.46 21.20 18.62
C GLN A 121 1.62 20.99 19.60
N PRO A 122 2.00 19.75 19.96
CA PRO A 122 3.41 19.46 20.14
C PRO A 122 4.07 19.54 18.76
N ASN A 123 5.16 20.30 18.64
CA ASN A 123 6.05 20.29 17.48
C ASN A 123 6.37 18.84 17.09
N LEU A 124 5.64 18.29 16.12
CA LEU A 124 6.07 17.15 15.33
C LEU A 124 7.05 17.60 14.23
N GLN A 125 7.67 18.78 14.41
CA GLN A 125 8.92 19.15 13.74
C GLN A 125 10.12 18.31 14.21
N ASN A 126 9.96 17.34 15.10
CA ASN A 126 11.07 16.45 15.43
C ASN A 126 11.28 15.42 14.32
N ASN A 127 12.06 15.82 13.31
CA ASN A 127 13.35 15.26 12.88
C ASN A 127 13.56 13.74 12.75
N PHE A 128 12.58 12.87 13.03
CA PHE A 128 12.78 11.42 13.02
C PHE A 128 12.71 10.83 11.61
N LEU A 129 11.90 11.38 10.70
CA LEU A 129 11.92 10.97 9.29
C LEU A 129 13.10 11.56 8.53
N THR A 130 13.63 12.73 8.91
CA THR A 130 14.91 13.22 8.37
C THR A 130 16.07 12.31 8.82
N ASP A 131 15.99 11.68 9.99
CA ASP A 131 16.99 10.69 10.44
C ASP A 131 16.82 9.31 9.78
N ILE A 132 15.59 8.91 9.40
CA ILE A 132 15.35 7.68 8.60
C ILE A 132 15.69 7.92 7.12
N SER A 133 15.45 9.12 6.60
CA SER A 133 15.87 9.58 5.27
C SER A 133 17.39 9.62 5.09
N LEU A 134 18.18 9.53 6.18
CA LEU A 134 19.64 9.35 6.09
C LEU A 134 20.06 7.91 5.81
N VAL A 135 19.15 6.95 5.98
CA VAL A 135 19.32 5.62 5.41
C VAL A 135 18.60 5.67 4.06
N ASP A 136 19.29 6.25 3.08
CA ASP A 136 18.92 6.06 1.67
C ASP A 136 18.72 4.55 1.50
N PRO A 137 17.50 4.09 1.20
CA PRO A 137 17.25 2.67 1.05
C PRO A 137 18.13 2.05 -0.04
N CYS A 138 18.60 2.82 -1.03
CA CYS A 138 19.65 2.40 -1.95
C CYS A 138 21.02 2.23 -1.27
N GLN A 139 21.39 3.08 -0.32
CA GLN A 139 22.60 2.87 0.50
C GLN A 139 22.45 1.70 1.46
N PHE A 140 21.26 1.51 2.04
CA PHE A 140 20.92 0.32 2.80
C PHE A 140 21.07 -0.94 1.93
N MET A 141 20.51 -0.92 0.73
CA MET A 141 20.63 -2.01 -0.25
C MET A 141 22.09 -2.30 -0.57
N GLN A 142 22.91 -1.29 -0.87
CA GLN A 142 24.33 -1.46 -1.17
C GLN A 142 25.11 -2.03 0.01
N GLN A 143 24.81 -1.55 1.23
CA GLN A 143 25.47 -2.01 2.45
C GLN A 143 25.18 -3.49 2.74
N TYR A 144 23.95 -3.94 2.50
CA TYR A 144 23.51 -5.30 2.84
C TYR A 144 23.51 -6.26 1.65
N GLN A 145 23.84 -5.82 0.43
CA GLN A 145 23.84 -6.66 -0.78
C GLN A 145 24.72 -7.91 -0.65
N GLU A 146 25.91 -7.77 -0.08
CA GLU A 146 26.81 -8.91 0.16
C GLU A 146 26.31 -9.83 1.29
N GLU A 147 25.54 -9.31 2.25
CA GLU A 147 24.89 -10.13 3.28
C GLU A 147 23.72 -10.93 2.69
N PHE A 148 22.89 -10.29 1.87
CA PHE A 148 21.80 -10.97 1.15
C PHE A 148 22.32 -12.04 0.20
N ARG A 149 23.45 -11.78 -0.49
CA ARG A 149 24.11 -12.79 -1.34
C ARG A 149 24.62 -13.97 -0.50
N LYS A 150 25.19 -13.73 0.69
CA LYS A 150 25.68 -14.79 1.60
C LYS A 150 24.56 -15.63 2.20
N LEU A 151 23.36 -15.09 2.34
CA LEU A 151 22.17 -15.81 2.83
C LEU A 151 21.63 -16.83 1.81
N GLY A 152 22.21 -16.92 0.61
CA GLY A 152 21.80 -17.89 -0.41
C GLY A 152 20.40 -17.62 -0.97
N ILE A 153 19.93 -16.38 -0.87
CA ILE A 153 18.62 -15.96 -1.36
C ILE A 153 18.66 -16.00 -2.89
N GLY A 154 18.00 -17.02 -3.46
CA GLY A 154 18.03 -17.29 -4.91
C GLY A 154 17.31 -16.25 -5.77
N ASN A 155 16.46 -15.41 -5.17
CA ASN A 155 15.79 -14.31 -5.84
C ASN A 155 15.83 -13.04 -4.98
N LEU A 156 16.82 -12.17 -5.24
CA LEU A 156 16.93 -10.87 -4.57
C LEU A 156 15.82 -9.89 -5.00
N GLN A 157 15.11 -10.15 -6.11
CA GLN A 157 14.03 -9.30 -6.60
C GLN A 157 12.93 -9.14 -5.55
N ILE A 158 12.56 -10.23 -4.86
CA ILE A 158 11.58 -10.22 -3.76
C ILE A 158 11.96 -9.21 -2.68
N ILE A 159 13.26 -9.14 -2.34
CA ILE A 159 13.74 -8.16 -1.36
C ILE A 159 13.71 -6.76 -1.96
N PHE A 160 14.16 -6.58 -3.21
CA PHE A 160 14.17 -5.27 -3.85
C PHE A 160 12.77 -4.66 -4.00
N ASP A 161 11.78 -5.45 -4.44
CA ASP A 161 10.39 -5.00 -4.55
C ASP A 161 9.82 -4.67 -3.17
N ALA A 162 10.14 -5.49 -2.16
CA ALA A 162 9.71 -5.24 -0.79
C ALA A 162 10.32 -3.96 -0.20
N LEU A 163 11.59 -3.67 -0.50
CA LEU A 163 12.27 -2.45 -0.07
C LEU A 163 11.69 -1.22 -0.77
N ALA A 164 11.50 -1.27 -2.08
CA ALA A 164 10.91 -0.18 -2.86
C ALA A 164 9.55 0.26 -2.29
N VAL A 165 8.72 -0.67 -1.80
CA VAL A 165 7.45 -0.34 -1.13
C VAL A 165 7.65 0.55 0.12
N TYR A 166 8.70 0.34 0.90
CA TYR A 166 8.99 1.19 2.06
C TYR A 166 9.52 2.57 1.65
N ASP A 167 10.25 2.66 0.55
CA ASP A 167 10.80 3.91 0.02
C ASP A 167 9.68 4.82 -0.46
N ASP A 168 8.79 4.28 -1.29
CA ASP A 168 7.59 4.96 -1.78
C ASP A 168 6.67 5.36 -0.61
N LEU A 169 6.56 4.52 0.44
CA LEU A 169 5.79 4.85 1.64
C LEU A 169 6.38 6.05 2.39
N ILE A 170 7.70 6.10 2.55
CA ILE A 170 8.38 7.22 3.19
C ILE A 170 8.11 8.49 2.39
N GLU A 171 8.24 8.43 1.07
CA GLU A 171 8.02 9.58 0.19
C GLU A 171 6.59 10.10 0.28
N ILE A 172 5.58 9.23 0.13
CA ILE A 172 4.16 9.59 0.33
C ILE A 172 3.95 10.21 1.72
N SER A 173 4.60 9.66 2.76
CA SER A 173 4.42 10.15 4.13
C SER A 173 4.99 11.55 4.36
N ASN A 174 6.00 11.96 3.58
CA ASN A 174 6.63 13.29 3.67
C ASN A 174 5.69 14.41 3.21
N TYR A 175 4.72 14.09 2.34
CA TYR A 175 3.71 15.02 1.88
C TYR A 175 2.56 15.26 2.88
N ILE A 176 2.39 14.43 3.91
CA ILE A 176 1.41 14.69 4.98
C ILE A 176 1.96 15.78 5.91
N GLN A 177 1.59 17.02 5.63
CA GLN A 177 1.97 18.18 6.42
C GLN A 177 0.76 19.08 6.66
N HIS A 178 0.67 19.64 7.87
CA HIS A 178 -0.50 20.42 8.28
C HIS A 178 -0.63 21.78 7.56
N ASP A 179 0.47 22.31 7.04
CA ASP A 179 0.56 23.71 6.55
C ASP A 179 1.02 23.83 5.08
N HIS A 180 1.10 22.73 4.33
CA HIS A 180 1.54 22.76 2.92
C HIS A 180 0.35 22.54 1.98
N GLU A 181 0.04 23.54 1.16
CA GLU A 181 -0.86 23.33 0.02
C GLU A 181 -0.11 22.50 -1.03
N LEU A 182 -0.55 21.25 -1.25
CA LEU A 182 0.00 20.43 -2.32
C LEU A 182 -0.28 21.09 -3.68
N ASN A 183 0.78 21.23 -4.47
CA ASN A 183 0.65 21.63 -5.86
C ASN A 183 0.38 20.40 -6.76
N ASP A 184 0.04 20.64 -8.03
CA ASP A 184 -0.25 19.55 -8.98
C ASP A 184 0.90 18.55 -9.13
N HIS A 185 2.15 19.01 -9.00
CA HIS A 185 3.31 18.13 -9.08
C HIS A 185 3.41 17.21 -7.84
N ASP A 186 3.17 17.72 -6.63
CA ASP A 186 3.17 16.89 -5.41
C ASP A 186 2.10 15.79 -5.48
N ILE A 187 0.93 16.14 -6.01
CA ILE A 187 -0.19 15.21 -6.20
C ILE A 187 0.19 14.10 -7.19
N LEU A 188 0.87 14.45 -8.29
CA LEU A 188 1.37 13.47 -9.25
C LEU A 188 2.42 12.56 -8.62
N THR A 189 3.37 13.10 -7.84
CA THR A 189 4.39 12.30 -7.14
C THR A 189 3.77 11.31 -6.16
N ILE A 190 2.77 11.73 -5.38
CA ILE A 190 2.04 10.83 -4.46
C ILE A 190 1.37 9.69 -5.24
N GLN A 191 0.77 9.99 -6.40
CA GLN A 191 0.13 9.00 -7.26
C GLN A 191 1.14 8.02 -7.83
N GLU A 192 2.23 8.51 -8.41
CA GLU A 192 3.30 7.69 -8.98
C GLU A 192 3.86 6.71 -7.93
N ASN A 193 4.18 7.21 -6.73
CA ASN A 193 4.66 6.35 -5.64
C ASN A 193 3.61 5.32 -5.20
N LEU A 194 2.33 5.68 -5.17
CA LEU A 194 1.27 4.73 -4.83
C LEU A 194 1.14 3.64 -5.91
N LEU A 195 1.24 4.01 -7.18
CA LEU A 195 1.21 3.07 -8.30
C LEU A 195 2.43 2.16 -8.27
N ASN A 196 3.62 2.68 -7.94
CA ASN A 196 4.83 1.87 -7.74
C ASN A 196 4.64 0.84 -6.62
N ILE A 197 4.08 1.24 -5.46
CA ILE A 197 3.74 0.30 -4.38
C ILE A 197 2.80 -0.79 -4.88
N LEU A 198 1.75 -0.41 -5.61
CA LEU A 198 0.75 -1.34 -6.14
C LEU A 198 1.36 -2.30 -7.15
N GLY A 199 2.20 -1.81 -8.07
CA GLY A 199 2.95 -2.64 -9.01
C GLY A 199 3.85 -3.63 -8.28
N ASN A 200 4.67 -3.16 -7.34
CA ASN A 200 5.56 -4.01 -6.53
C ASN A 200 4.79 -5.09 -5.74
N CYS A 201 3.57 -4.78 -5.27
CA CYS A 201 2.74 -5.70 -4.49
C CYS A 201 1.93 -6.68 -5.36
N LEU A 202 1.30 -6.20 -6.44
CA LEU A 202 0.31 -6.94 -7.23
C LEU A 202 0.92 -7.69 -8.41
N GLU A 203 1.97 -7.12 -9.01
CA GLU A 203 2.66 -7.65 -10.19
C GLU A 203 4.11 -8.07 -9.90
N GLY A 204 4.73 -7.40 -8.94
CA GLY A 204 6.04 -7.74 -8.40
C GLY A 204 5.95 -8.86 -7.36
N ASP A 205 7.06 -9.00 -6.64
CA ASP A 205 7.28 -10.07 -5.68
C ASP A 205 7.27 -9.58 -4.22
N ALA A 206 6.89 -8.31 -3.96
CA ALA A 206 6.94 -7.72 -2.62
C ALA A 206 6.07 -8.45 -1.59
N ILE A 207 4.97 -9.09 -2.04
CA ILE A 207 4.08 -9.89 -1.21
C ILE A 207 4.09 -11.35 -1.69
N ILE A 208 4.64 -12.24 -0.85
CA ILE A 208 4.60 -13.70 -1.04
C ILE A 208 3.14 -14.18 -0.90
N PRO A 209 2.60 -15.14 -1.66
CA PRO A 209 3.27 -16.25 -2.35
C PRO A 209 3.58 -16.03 -3.84
N GLY A 210 3.60 -14.78 -4.33
CA GLY A 210 3.77 -14.54 -5.77
C GLY A 210 2.49 -14.86 -6.56
N SER A 211 2.66 -15.40 -7.78
CA SER A 211 1.60 -15.57 -8.80
C SER A 211 0.34 -16.32 -8.34
N GLU A 212 0.46 -17.38 -7.53
CA GLU A 212 -0.68 -18.18 -7.05
C GLU A 212 -1.67 -17.38 -6.16
N GLY A 213 -1.22 -16.25 -5.60
CA GLY A 213 -2.02 -15.40 -4.72
C GLY A 213 -2.49 -14.08 -5.34
N ARG A 214 -2.02 -13.71 -6.54
CA ARG A 214 -2.18 -12.35 -7.09
C ARG A 214 -3.63 -11.92 -7.22
N ARG A 215 -4.51 -12.79 -7.73
CA ARG A 215 -5.94 -12.46 -7.81
C ARG A 215 -6.57 -12.22 -6.43
N ALA A 216 -6.24 -13.05 -5.45
CA ALA A 216 -6.77 -12.89 -4.09
C ALA A 216 -6.22 -11.63 -3.42
N LEU A 217 -4.96 -11.27 -3.68
CA LEU A 217 -4.35 -10.05 -3.22
C LEU A 217 -4.99 -8.81 -3.86
N PHE A 218 -5.27 -8.87 -5.16
CA PHE A 218 -6.01 -7.84 -5.88
C PHE A 218 -7.42 -7.66 -5.33
N ASP A 219 -8.15 -8.75 -5.09
CA ASP A 219 -9.47 -8.69 -4.47
C ASP A 219 -9.41 -8.12 -3.04
N TRP A 220 -8.41 -8.50 -2.25
CA TRP A 220 -8.19 -7.92 -0.92
C TRP A 220 -7.91 -6.41 -1.01
N TRP A 221 -7.09 -5.97 -1.97
CA TRP A 221 -6.84 -4.56 -2.22
C TRP A 221 -8.15 -3.81 -2.55
N LEU A 222 -8.92 -4.30 -3.52
CA LEU A 222 -10.18 -3.69 -3.95
C LEU A 222 -11.25 -3.65 -2.85
N PHE A 223 -11.45 -4.75 -2.14
CA PHE A 223 -12.60 -4.92 -1.25
C PHE A 223 -12.31 -4.59 0.22
N GLU A 224 -11.05 -4.57 0.63
CA GLU A 224 -10.67 -4.26 2.01
C GLU A 224 -9.77 -3.03 2.10
N VAL A 225 -8.68 -2.97 1.32
CA VAL A 225 -7.71 -1.87 1.42
C VAL A 225 -8.32 -0.55 0.95
N VAL A 226 -8.87 -0.49 -0.27
CA VAL A 226 -9.44 0.74 -0.83
C VAL A 226 -10.53 1.32 0.10
N PRO A 227 -11.52 0.54 0.58
CA PRO A 227 -12.53 1.06 1.49
C PRO A 227 -12.01 1.43 2.88
N ALA A 228 -11.02 0.72 3.41
CA ALA A 228 -10.42 1.03 4.71
C ALA A 228 -9.59 2.32 4.66
N SER A 229 -8.85 2.53 3.58
CA SER A 229 -8.11 3.76 3.32
C SER A 229 -9.03 4.96 3.22
N TRP A 230 -10.16 4.83 2.52
CA TRP A 230 -11.19 5.88 2.46
C TRP A 230 -11.74 6.30 3.83
N GLN A 231 -11.78 5.35 4.78
CA GLN A 231 -12.24 5.56 6.16
C GLN A 231 -11.10 5.94 7.14
N LEU A 232 -9.89 6.15 6.61
CA LEU A 232 -8.68 6.41 7.39
C LEU A 232 -8.48 5.36 8.48
N ASN A 233 -8.65 4.08 8.11
CA ASN A 233 -8.48 2.93 8.99
C ASN A 233 -7.31 2.05 8.52
N PRO A 234 -6.07 2.37 8.93
CA PRO A 234 -4.88 1.60 8.54
C PRO A 234 -4.72 0.27 9.30
N ASN A 235 -5.70 -0.15 10.10
CA ASN A 235 -5.59 -1.30 11.01
C ASN A 235 -6.43 -2.49 10.55
N ILE A 236 -6.57 -2.69 9.23
CA ILE A 236 -7.12 -3.93 8.70
C ILE A 236 -6.08 -5.05 8.78
N THR A 237 -6.56 -6.29 8.74
CA THR A 237 -5.70 -7.47 8.75
C THR A 237 -4.83 -7.49 7.48
N PRO A 238 -3.49 -7.57 7.60
CA PRO A 238 -2.61 -7.74 6.45
C PRO A 238 -2.94 -9.00 5.66
N PHE A 239 -2.70 -9.01 4.35
CA PHE A 239 -3.09 -10.11 3.47
C PHE A 239 -2.60 -11.49 3.96
N LEU A 240 -1.35 -11.58 4.43
CA LEU A 240 -0.74 -12.84 4.86
C LEU A 240 -1.11 -13.29 6.28
N ASP A 241 -1.64 -12.39 7.10
CA ASP A 241 -2.19 -12.70 8.42
C ASP A 241 -3.67 -13.12 8.36
N SER A 242 -4.25 -13.11 7.16
CA SER A 242 -5.64 -13.42 6.92
C SER A 242 -5.84 -14.88 6.50
N SER A 243 -7.09 -15.37 6.56
CA SER A 243 -7.47 -16.68 6.01
C SER A 243 -7.37 -16.80 4.47
N TYR A 244 -6.91 -15.76 3.76
CA TYR A 244 -6.78 -15.76 2.30
C TYR A 244 -5.58 -16.59 1.84
N ALA A 245 -4.46 -16.58 2.56
CA ALA A 245 -3.25 -17.32 2.23
C ALA A 245 -3.39 -18.86 2.40
N THR A 246 -4.30 -19.33 3.25
CA THR A 246 -4.46 -20.77 3.56
C THR A 246 -5.38 -21.51 2.58
N LYS A 247 -6.11 -20.81 1.71
CA LYS A 247 -6.96 -21.46 0.71
C LYS A 247 -6.20 -21.95 -0.52
N THR A 248 -5.06 -21.34 -0.85
CA THR A 248 -4.21 -21.76 -1.96
C THR A 248 -3.36 -22.98 -1.60
N SER A 249 -2.88 -23.10 -0.35
CA SER A 249 -2.05 -24.25 0.08
C SER A 249 -2.82 -25.56 0.30
N SER A 250 -4.15 -25.53 0.47
CA SER A 250 -4.94 -26.76 0.74
C SER A 250 -5.34 -27.56 -0.51
N ASN A 251 -5.16 -26.99 -1.72
CA ASN A 251 -5.50 -27.67 -2.97
C ASN A 251 -4.32 -28.43 -3.61
N ASN A 252 -3.08 -28.23 -3.17
CA ASN A 252 -1.90 -28.90 -3.74
C ASN A 252 -1.47 -30.19 -3.01
N ASN A 253 -2.25 -30.67 -2.02
CA ASN A 253 -1.97 -31.91 -1.28
C ASN A 253 -3.01 -33.03 -1.49
N LYS A 254 -3.59 -33.11 -2.69
CA LYS A 254 -4.28 -34.30 -3.18
C LYS A 254 -3.99 -34.49 -4.67
N ASN A 255 -2.86 -35.13 -4.96
CA ASN A 255 -2.60 -36.04 -6.08
C ASN A 255 -1.11 -36.01 -6.45
N PHE A 256 -0.31 -36.75 -5.68
CA PHE A 256 0.79 -37.56 -6.21
C PHE A 256 0.88 -38.82 -5.36
#